data_AF-A0AA47NPY5-F1
#
_entry.id   AF-A0AA47NPY5-F1
#
_cell.length_a   1.000
_cell.length_b   1.000
_cell.length_c   1.000
_cell.angle_alpha   90.00
_cell.angle_beta   90.00
_cell.angle_gamma   90.00
#
_symmetry.space_group_name_H-M   'P 1'
#
loop_
_entity.id
_entity.type
_entity.pdbx_description
1 polymer ?
#
loop_
_entity_poly.entity_id
_entity_poly.type
_entity_poly.pdbx_seq_one_letter_code
_entity_poly.pdbx_strand_id
1 'polypeptide(L)'
;MEERCQAAGEVLLEQPWLPVCISGCQLLAKAWFEDTAYHILLTDMRCVWEETMHASAIQNRAQCEEAGMRISTSKSESMVLNRKRVECTLRVGDEILPQVEEFKYLGVLFTSEGRMEREIDRRIGAASAVMQTLHGSVVVKRELSRFTSRSTFLPSPMVMSFG
;
A
#
# COMPACT_ATOMS: atom_id res chain seq x y z
N MET A 1 -19.97 11.65 10.05
CA MET A 1 -18.62 11.99 9.55
C MET A 1 -18.46 11.51 8.12
N GLU A 2 -18.90 10.28 7.78
CA GLU A 2 -19.04 9.79 6.39
C GLU A 2 -19.99 10.63 5.50
N GLU A 3 -21.12 11.09 6.03
CA GLU A 3 -22.11 11.86 5.26
C GLU A 3 -21.58 13.18 4.69
N ARG A 4 -20.58 13.82 5.32
CA ARG A 4 -20.00 15.08 4.83
C ARG A 4 -18.94 14.86 3.75
N CYS A 5 -18.22 13.74 3.78
CA CYS A 5 -17.29 13.35 2.73
C CYS A 5 -18.03 12.95 1.44
N GLN A 6 -19.23 12.35 1.56
CA GLN A 6 -20.10 12.07 0.42
C GLN A 6 -20.66 13.35 -0.22
N ALA A 7 -21.07 14.33 0.59
CA ALA A 7 -21.55 15.62 0.08
C ALA A 7 -20.47 16.42 -0.69
N ALA A 8 -19.20 16.37 -0.23
CA ALA A 8 -18.09 17.03 -0.92
C ALA A 8 -17.81 16.42 -2.31
N GLY A 9 -17.99 15.10 -2.46
CA GLY A 9 -17.86 14.41 -3.74
C GLY A 9 -18.92 14.84 -4.75
N GLU A 10 -20.17 14.99 -4.32
CA GLU A 10 -21.27 15.46 -5.19
C GLU A 10 -21.05 16.91 -5.66
N VAL A 11 -20.63 17.81 -4.76
CA VAL A 11 -20.37 19.21 -5.12
C VAL A 11 -19.22 19.34 -6.12
N LEU A 12 -18.17 18.52 -5.99
CA LEU A 12 -17.03 18.54 -6.92
C LEU A 12 -17.44 18.06 -8.33
N LEU A 13 -18.38 17.13 -8.44
CA LEU A 13 -18.88 16.65 -9.72
C LEU A 13 -19.61 17.75 -10.51
N GLU A 14 -20.30 18.66 -9.82
CA GLU A 14 -21.00 19.80 -10.41
C GLU A 14 -20.07 20.95 -10.84
N GLN A 15 -18.84 21.01 -10.31
CA GLN A 15 -17.88 22.06 -10.69
C GLN A 15 -17.37 21.88 -12.14
N PRO A 16 -17.19 22.98 -12.90
CA PRO A 16 -16.64 22.90 -14.24
C PRO A 16 -15.16 22.55 -14.22
N TRP A 17 -14.68 21.91 -15.29
CA TRP A 17 -13.25 21.74 -15.53
C TRP A 17 -12.63 23.09 -15.93
N LEU A 18 -11.63 23.52 -15.17
CA LEU A 18 -10.89 24.74 -15.45
C LEU A 18 -9.50 24.41 -16.00
N PRO A 19 -9.04 25.08 -17.07
CA PRO A 19 -7.69 24.90 -17.57
C PRO A 19 -6.68 25.50 -16.59
N VAL A 20 -5.66 24.74 -16.24
CA VAL A 20 -4.54 25.15 -15.40
C VAL A 20 -3.21 24.79 -16.05
N CYS A 21 -2.21 25.64 -15.87
CA CYS A 21 -0.85 25.37 -16.34
C CYS A 21 0.06 25.16 -15.13
N ILE A 22 0.60 23.95 -14.97
CA ILE A 22 1.49 23.60 -13.86
C ILE A 22 2.83 23.17 -14.45
N SER A 23 3.90 23.92 -14.16
CA SER A 23 5.26 23.64 -14.65
C SER A 23 5.36 23.42 -16.16
N GLY A 24 4.54 24.14 -16.95
CA GLY A 24 4.48 24.03 -18.41
C GLY A 24 3.53 22.96 -18.95
N CYS A 25 2.91 22.14 -18.09
CA CYS A 25 1.88 21.17 -18.48
C CYS A 25 0.49 21.81 -18.45
N GLN A 26 -0.25 21.71 -19.55
CA GLN A 26 -1.66 22.11 -19.62
C GLN A 26 -2.52 20.97 -19.09
N LEU A 27 -3.28 21.24 -18.03
CA LEU A 27 -4.15 20.29 -17.36
C LEU A 27 -5.55 20.87 -17.22
N LEU A 28 -6.54 20.01 -17.05
CA LEU A 28 -7.85 20.42 -16.55
C LEU A 28 -7.91 20.08 -15.06
N ALA A 29 -8.48 20.99 -14.28
CA ALA A 29 -8.66 20.82 -12.85
C ALA A 29 -10.14 20.98 -12.45
N LYS A 30 -10.58 20.16 -11.50
CA LYS A 30 -11.72 20.47 -10.63
C LYS A 30 -11.18 20.60 -9.22
N ALA A 31 -11.60 21.62 -8.50
CA ALA A 31 -11.15 21.82 -7.14
C ALA A 31 -12.31 22.26 -6.27
N TRP A 32 -12.36 21.70 -5.07
CA TRP A 32 -13.24 22.10 -4.00
C TRP A 32 -12.38 22.39 -2.78
N PHE A 33 -12.62 23.55 -2.16
CA PHE A 33 -11.89 24.02 -0.99
C PHE A 33 -12.91 24.36 0.11
N GLU A 34 -12.63 23.90 1.31
CA GLU A 34 -13.28 24.30 2.56
C GLU A 34 -12.23 25.00 3.46
N ASP A 35 -12.64 25.51 4.62
CA ASP A 35 -11.77 26.24 5.56
C ASP A 35 -10.50 25.46 5.95
N THR A 36 -10.57 24.13 6.01
CA THR A 36 -9.45 23.26 6.40
C THR A 36 -9.39 21.94 5.63
N ALA A 37 -10.01 21.87 4.46
CA ALA A 37 -9.98 20.67 3.62
C ALA A 37 -9.98 21.05 2.15
N TYR A 38 -9.41 20.19 1.31
CA TYR A 38 -9.56 20.32 -0.14
C TYR A 38 -9.72 18.97 -0.81
N HIS A 39 -10.37 19.01 -1.96
CA HIS A 39 -10.46 17.90 -2.88
C HIS A 39 -10.17 18.43 -4.29
N ILE A 40 -9.10 17.94 -4.91
CA ILE A 40 -8.66 18.36 -6.24
C ILE A 40 -8.60 17.14 -7.16
N LEU A 41 -9.17 17.30 -8.36
CA LEU A 41 -8.98 16.40 -9.49
C LEU A 41 -8.16 17.12 -10.56
N LEU A 42 -7.12 16.48 -11.08
CA LEU A 42 -6.31 16.96 -12.21
C LEU A 42 -6.36 15.94 -13.35
N THR A 43 -6.39 16.40 -14.60
CA THR A 43 -6.28 15.50 -15.76
C THR A 43 -5.52 16.14 -16.91
N ASP A 44 -4.72 15.31 -17.59
CA ASP A 44 -4.06 15.60 -18.86
C ASP A 44 -4.84 15.01 -20.06
N MET A 45 -6.11 14.64 -19.86
CA MET A 45 -6.99 13.90 -20.78
C MET A 45 -6.58 12.44 -21.03
N ARG A 46 -5.50 11.94 -20.42
CA ARG A 46 -5.06 10.54 -20.51
C ARG A 46 -5.25 9.81 -19.18
N CYS A 47 -4.98 10.50 -18.08
CA CYS A 47 -5.15 10.02 -16.72
C CYS A 47 -5.83 11.09 -15.86
N VAL A 48 -6.46 10.65 -14.77
CA VAL A 48 -7.06 11.53 -13.76
C VAL A 48 -6.35 11.26 -12.44
N TRP A 49 -5.98 12.33 -11.75
CA TRP A 49 -5.32 12.34 -10.46
C TRP A 49 -6.27 12.93 -9.44
N GLU A 50 -6.42 12.29 -8.29
CA GLU A 50 -7.29 12.72 -7.20
C GLU A 50 -6.46 12.95 -5.95
N GLU A 51 -6.60 14.12 -5.34
CA GLU A 51 -6.01 14.43 -4.04
C GLU A 51 -7.09 14.94 -3.10
N THR A 52 -7.25 14.26 -1.97
CA THR A 52 -8.10 14.68 -0.86
C THR A 52 -7.22 14.95 0.36
N MET A 53 -7.45 16.09 1.00
CA MET A 53 -6.73 16.47 2.22
C MET A 53 -7.68 17.05 3.26
N HIS A 54 -7.44 16.67 4.51
CA HIS A 54 -8.16 17.16 5.68
C HIS A 54 -7.25 17.99 6.59
N ALA A 55 -7.86 18.71 7.55
CA ALA A 55 -7.21 19.68 8.41
C ALA A 55 -5.90 19.19 9.05
N SER A 56 -5.92 17.99 9.64
CA SER A 56 -4.75 17.41 10.30
C SER A 56 -3.62 17.08 9.33
N ALA A 57 -3.94 16.60 8.12
CA ALA A 57 -2.94 16.30 7.10
C ALA A 57 -2.31 17.59 6.55
N ILE A 58 -3.11 18.64 6.35
CA ILE A 58 -2.64 19.96 5.91
C ILE A 58 -1.70 20.55 6.97
N GLN A 59 -2.09 20.52 8.25
CA GLN A 59 -1.26 21.01 9.35
C GLN A 59 0.07 20.24 9.45
N ASN A 60 0.03 18.91 9.36
CA ASN A 60 1.24 18.09 9.38
C ASN A 60 2.16 18.41 8.20
N ARG A 61 1.62 18.61 7.00
CA ARG A 61 2.40 18.97 5.80
C ARG A 61 3.08 20.32 5.97
N ALA A 62 2.37 21.32 6.51
CA ALA A 62 2.91 22.64 6.81
C ALA A 62 4.04 22.58 7.86
N GLN A 63 3.86 21.80 8.92
CA GLN A 63 4.89 21.60 9.95
C GLN A 63 6.13 20.90 9.39
N CYS A 64 5.96 19.87 8.55
CA CYS A 64 7.06 19.22 7.86
C CYS A 64 7.83 20.20 6.97
N GLU A 65 7.12 21.07 6.24
CA GLU A 65 7.73 22.08 5.38
C GLU A 65 8.49 23.14 6.18
N GLU A 66 7.92 23.65 7.28
CA GLU A 66 8.57 24.59 8.19
C GLU A 66 9.82 23.97 8.85
N ALA A 67 9.76 22.68 9.20
CA ALA A 67 10.91 21.93 9.69
C ALA A 67 11.96 21.62 8.61
N GLY A 68 11.73 22.02 7.35
CA GLY A 68 12.63 21.78 6.22
C GLY A 68 12.69 20.30 5.79
N MET A 69 11.70 19.49 6.17
CA MET A 69 11.65 18.08 5.81
C MET A 69 11.40 17.94 4.31
N ARG A 70 12.25 17.15 3.65
CA ARG A 70 12.14 16.81 2.23
C ARG A 70 12.15 15.31 2.05
N ILE A 71 11.56 14.85 0.94
CA ILE A 71 11.65 13.46 0.53
C ILE A 71 13.13 13.13 0.29
N SER A 72 13.61 12.08 0.94
CA SER A 72 14.97 11.57 0.72
C SER A 72 14.97 10.75 -0.56
N THR A 73 15.36 11.39 -1.66
CA THR A 73 15.53 10.78 -2.98
C THR A 73 16.41 9.53 -2.96
N SER A 74 17.47 9.53 -2.14
CA SER A 74 18.35 8.37 -1.94
C SER A 74 17.69 7.16 -1.27
N LYS A 75 16.58 7.36 -0.56
CA LYS A 75 15.83 6.30 0.16
C LYS A 75 14.48 6.00 -0.51
N SER A 76 14.11 6.76 -1.52
CA SER A 76 12.83 6.65 -2.20
C SER A 76 13.01 5.93 -3.52
N GLU A 77 12.15 4.95 -3.75
CA GLU A 77 12.08 4.19 -5.00
C GLU A 77 10.68 4.36 -5.57
N SER A 78 10.55 4.26 -6.89
CA SER A 78 9.27 4.34 -7.60
C SER A 78 8.88 2.96 -8.13
N MET A 79 7.61 2.62 -8.04
CA MET A 79 7.07 1.38 -8.61
C MET A 79 5.87 1.73 -9.50
N VAL A 80 5.86 1.20 -10.72
CA VAL A 80 4.76 1.39 -11.67
C VAL A 80 3.96 0.09 -11.72
N LEU A 81 2.69 0.16 -11.32
CA LEU A 81 1.78 -0.98 -11.38
C LEU A 81 1.14 -1.07 -12.77
N ASN A 82 1.55 -2.06 -13.56
CA ASN A 82 0.98 -2.29 -14.88
C ASN A 82 1.11 -3.78 -15.28
N ARG A 83 0.11 -4.29 -16.03
CA ARG A 83 0.16 -5.63 -16.63
C ARG A 83 1.28 -5.77 -17.66
N LYS A 84 1.72 -4.67 -18.26
CA LYS A 84 2.88 -4.59 -19.16
C LYS A 84 3.99 -3.80 -18.50
N ARG A 85 5.24 -4.23 -18.69
CA ARG A 85 6.39 -3.44 -18.23
C ARG A 85 6.40 -2.08 -18.93
N VAL A 86 6.39 -1.03 -18.13
CA VAL A 86 6.46 0.36 -18.58
C VAL A 86 7.57 1.04 -17.81
N GLU A 87 8.45 1.72 -18.54
CA GLU A 87 9.45 2.59 -17.95
C GLU A 87 8.82 3.96 -17.71
N CYS A 88 8.81 4.40 -16.45
CA CYS A 88 8.32 5.71 -16.05
C CYS A 88 9.40 6.40 -15.22
N THR A 89 9.81 7.59 -15.65
CA THR A 89 10.82 8.37 -14.95
C THR A 89 10.15 9.34 -13.99
N LEU A 90 10.13 9.01 -12.70
CA LEU A 90 9.63 9.91 -11.66
C LEU A 90 10.77 10.80 -11.13
N ARG A 91 10.54 12.11 -11.09
CA ARG A 91 11.52 13.09 -10.59
C ARG A 91 11.02 13.75 -9.31
N VAL A 92 11.93 13.94 -8.37
CA VAL A 92 11.70 14.73 -7.15
C VAL A 92 12.81 15.78 -7.08
N GLY A 93 12.44 17.04 -7.34
CA GLY A 93 13.42 18.09 -7.61
C GLY A 93 14.20 17.80 -8.89
N ASP A 94 15.54 17.81 -8.80
CA ASP A 94 16.44 17.53 -9.91
C ASP A 94 16.86 16.05 -10.02
N GLU A 95 16.45 15.21 -9.06
CA GLU A 95 16.86 13.81 -9.00
C GLU A 95 15.78 12.86 -9.53
N ILE A 96 16.23 11.81 -10.22
CA ILE A 96 15.36 10.74 -10.75
C ILE A 96 15.30 9.63 -9.71
N LEU A 97 14.09 9.23 -9.33
CA LEU A 97 13.91 8.08 -8.45
C LEU A 97 14.12 6.78 -9.22
N PRO A 98 14.86 5.80 -8.66
CA PRO A 98 15.00 4.50 -9.29
C PRO A 98 13.65 3.79 -9.39
N GLN A 99 13.41 3.09 -10.51
CA GLN A 99 12.20 2.31 -10.72
C GLN A 99 12.45 0.84 -10.34
N VAL A 100 11.61 0.27 -9.48
CA VAL A 100 11.73 -1.11 -8.97
C VAL A 100 10.56 -1.99 -9.40
N GLU A 101 10.85 -3.27 -9.67
CA GLU A 101 9.84 -4.29 -9.99
C GLU A 101 9.35 -5.03 -8.75
N GLU A 102 10.18 -5.15 -7.71
CA GLU A 102 9.83 -5.78 -6.45
C GLU A 102 10.24 -4.87 -5.29
N PHE A 103 9.34 -4.71 -4.31
CA PHE A 103 9.58 -3.87 -3.14
C PHE A 103 9.01 -4.52 -1.90
N LYS A 104 9.77 -4.50 -0.80
CA LYS A 104 9.33 -5.07 0.47
C LYS A 104 8.99 -3.97 1.46
N TYR A 105 7.75 -3.93 1.91
CA TYR A 105 7.30 -2.98 2.92
C TYR A 105 6.63 -3.68 4.09
N LEU A 106 7.10 -3.40 5.32
CA LEU A 106 6.59 -3.98 6.57
C LEU A 106 6.46 -5.51 6.53
N GLY A 107 7.37 -6.19 5.81
CA GLY A 107 7.35 -7.63 5.69
C GLY A 107 6.42 -8.19 4.60
N VAL A 108 5.73 -7.35 3.82
CA VAL A 108 4.94 -7.73 2.63
C VAL A 108 5.76 -7.45 1.37
N LEU A 109 5.82 -8.40 0.44
CA LEU A 109 6.40 -8.21 -0.90
C LEU A 109 5.34 -7.68 -1.88
N PHE A 110 5.67 -6.59 -2.55
CA PHE A 110 4.90 -5.98 -3.63
C PHE A 110 5.64 -6.21 -4.95
N THR A 111 4.89 -6.46 -6.03
CA THR A 111 5.41 -6.63 -7.38
C THR A 111 4.78 -5.60 -8.32
N SER A 112 5.52 -5.13 -9.32
CA SER A 112 5.05 -4.17 -10.33
C SER A 112 3.90 -4.73 -11.19
N GLU A 113 3.75 -6.05 -11.23
CA GLU A 113 2.63 -6.71 -11.90
C GLU A 113 1.32 -6.64 -11.09
N GLY A 114 1.38 -6.25 -9.82
CA GLY A 114 0.25 -6.25 -8.90
C GLY A 114 -0.19 -7.65 -8.45
N ARG A 115 0.64 -8.67 -8.69
CA ARG A 115 0.38 -10.07 -8.36
C ARG A 115 0.83 -10.38 -6.92
N MET A 116 0.00 -11.15 -6.21
CA MET A 116 0.23 -11.52 -4.80
C MET A 116 0.77 -12.94 -4.63
N GLU A 117 0.75 -13.75 -5.68
CA GLU A 117 1.12 -15.17 -5.66
C GLU A 117 2.52 -15.37 -5.06
N ARG A 118 3.50 -14.55 -5.48
CA ARG A 118 4.86 -14.59 -4.93
C ARG A 118 4.92 -14.30 -3.43
N GLU A 119 4.15 -13.32 -2.94
CA GLU A 119 4.12 -13.02 -1.50
C GLU A 119 3.44 -14.13 -0.70
N ILE A 120 2.36 -14.72 -1.25
CA ILE A 120 1.66 -15.84 -0.64
C ILE A 120 2.60 -17.05 -0.55
N ASP A 121 3.24 -17.43 -1.65
CA ASP A 121 4.19 -18.54 -1.70
C ASP A 121 5.36 -18.32 -0.73
N ARG A 122 5.86 -17.08 -0.64
CA ARG A 122 6.91 -16.71 0.32
C ARG A 122 6.45 -16.90 1.77
N ARG A 123 5.24 -16.48 2.12
CA ARG A 123 4.68 -16.66 3.48
C ARG A 123 4.44 -18.13 3.80
N ILE A 124 3.91 -18.90 2.86
CA ILE A 124 3.71 -20.34 3.00
C ILE A 124 5.06 -21.04 3.21
N GLY A 125 6.06 -20.70 2.39
CA GLY A 125 7.43 -21.22 2.49
C GLY A 125 8.07 -20.93 3.84
N ALA A 126 7.96 -19.68 4.34
CA ALA A 126 8.48 -19.29 5.65
C ALA A 126 7.80 -20.06 6.79
N ALA A 127 6.47 -20.18 6.76
CA ALA A 127 5.73 -20.96 7.76
C ALA A 127 6.09 -22.46 7.72
N SER A 128 6.24 -23.02 6.51
CA SER A 128 6.64 -24.41 6.32
C SER A 128 8.05 -24.68 6.88
N ALA A 129 9.00 -23.78 6.68
CA ALA A 129 10.35 -23.89 7.24
C ALA A 129 10.34 -23.90 8.78
N VAL A 130 9.51 -23.05 9.40
CA VAL A 130 9.31 -23.05 10.85
C VAL A 130 8.71 -24.39 11.31
N MET A 131 7.69 -24.88 10.62
CA MET A 131 7.04 -26.15 10.94
C MET A 131 7.99 -27.34 10.83
N GLN A 132 8.84 -27.39 9.80
CA GLN A 132 9.86 -28.43 9.65
C GLN A 132 10.86 -28.42 10.81
N THR A 133 11.28 -27.23 11.25
CA THR A 133 12.17 -27.05 12.39
C THR A 133 11.53 -27.52 13.69
N LEU A 134 10.25 -27.17 13.92
CA LEU A 134 9.49 -27.61 15.09
C LEU A 134 9.27 -29.12 15.08
N HIS A 135 8.95 -29.69 13.91
CA HIS A 135 8.77 -31.13 13.77
C HIS A 135 10.05 -31.89 14.17
N GLY A 136 11.21 -31.50 13.63
CA GLY A 136 12.49 -32.13 13.94
C GLY A 136 12.96 -31.96 15.39
N SER A 137 12.60 -30.86 16.05
CA SER A 137 13.10 -30.52 17.39
C SER A 137 12.16 -30.88 18.54
N VAL A 138 10.84 -30.85 18.32
CA VAL A 138 9.81 -31.05 19.37
C VAL A 138 9.04 -32.35 19.14
N VAL A 139 8.56 -32.60 17.92
CA VAL A 139 7.69 -33.75 17.62
C VAL A 139 8.48 -35.06 17.55
N VAL A 140 9.71 -35.02 17.02
CA VAL A 140 10.56 -36.22 16.82
C VAL A 140 11.43 -36.54 18.06
N LYS A 141 11.52 -35.64 19.04
CA LYS A 141 12.20 -35.94 20.31
C LYS A 141 11.37 -36.95 21.13
N ARG A 142 11.77 -38.22 21.05
CA ARG A 142 11.26 -39.37 21.84
C ARG A 142 11.17 -39.16 23.36
N GLU A 143 11.82 -38.12 23.90
CA GLU A 143 11.86 -37.83 25.33
C GLU A 143 10.58 -37.18 25.87
N LEU A 144 9.86 -36.39 25.05
CA LEU A 144 8.53 -35.88 25.43
C LEU A 144 7.44 -36.96 25.30
N SER A 145 7.67 -37.97 24.46
CA SER A 145 6.72 -39.06 24.19
C SER A 145 6.59 -40.04 25.38
N ARG A 146 7.64 -40.24 26.18
CA ARG A 146 7.59 -41.16 27.34
C ARG A 146 6.91 -40.54 28.57
N PHE A 147 6.80 -39.21 28.67
CA PHE A 147 6.10 -38.56 29.78
C PHE A 147 4.57 -38.54 29.59
N THR A 148 4.08 -38.62 28.35
CA THR A 148 2.64 -38.51 28.04
C THR A 148 1.95 -39.82 27.69
N SER A 149 2.63 -40.98 27.73
CA SER A 149 1.98 -42.30 27.63
C SER A 149 0.99 -42.63 28.76
N ARG A 150 0.68 -41.69 29.67
CA ARG A 150 -0.32 -41.85 30.73
C ARG A 150 -1.43 -40.79 30.73
N SER A 151 -1.60 -40.04 29.64
CA SER A 151 -2.80 -39.22 29.45
C SER A 151 -3.18 -39.17 27.97
N THR A 152 -4.23 -39.91 27.63
CA THR A 152 -4.89 -39.89 26.33
C THR A 152 -5.46 -38.50 26.06
N PHE A 153 -4.80 -37.73 25.19
CA PHE A 153 -5.43 -36.62 24.48
C PHE A 153 -5.57 -37.04 23.02
N LEU A 154 -6.75 -37.54 22.66
CA LEU A 154 -7.08 -37.77 21.26
C LEU A 154 -7.28 -36.40 20.61
N PRO A 155 -6.65 -36.11 19.46
CA PRO A 155 -7.03 -34.94 18.68
C PRO A 155 -8.43 -35.21 18.10
N SER A 156 -9.42 -34.45 18.55
CA SER A 156 -10.75 -34.50 17.95
C SER A 156 -10.64 -34.13 16.45
N PRO A 157 -11.20 -34.95 15.54
CA PRO A 157 -11.19 -34.61 14.12
C PRO A 157 -12.10 -33.41 13.89
N MET A 158 -11.54 -32.32 13.37
CA MET A 158 -12.31 -31.17 12.91
C MET A 158 -12.89 -31.52 11.53
N VAL A 159 -14.15 -31.94 11.49
CA VAL A 159 -14.90 -32.09 10.24
C VAL A 159 -15.37 -30.70 9.79
N MET A 160 -14.85 -30.23 8.64
CA MET A 160 -15.41 -29.06 7.96
C MET A 160 -16.48 -29.52 6.98
N SER A 161 -17.75 -29.27 7.31
CA SER A 161 -18.86 -29.44 6.38
C SER A 161 -18.95 -28.19 5.50
N PHE A 162 -18.78 -28.35 4.20
CA PHE A 162 -19.17 -27.32 3.24
C PHE A 162 -20.67 -27.48 2.96
N GLY A 163 -21.43 -26.43 3.23
CA GLY A 163 -22.80 -26.22 2.75
C GLY A 163 -22.82 -25.07 1.75
#